data_AF-A0A7C5PFJ4-F1
#
_entry.id   AF-A0A7C5PFJ4-F1
#
_cell.length_a   1.000
_cell.length_b   1.000
_cell.length_c   1.000
_cell.angle_alpha   90.00
_cell.angle_beta   90.00
_cell.angle_gamma   90.00
#
_symmetry.space_group_name_H-M   'P 1'
#
loop_
_entity.id
_entity.type
_entity.pdbx_description
1 polymer ?
#
loop_
_entity_poly.entity_id
_entity_poly.type
_entity_poly.pdbx_seq_one_letter_code
_entity_poly.pdbx_strand_id
1 'polypeptide(L)'
;MKLVNKKFLPAFLAFLALIIFLFSGCNKKNTLINTPHKYPMVYNELGKILVAEYHRIENKDGDWIRTPEKFRQDLQRFYDEGYYLISVNDFFNKEYVKVPAGKKPLIITFDDGHPSQFRWLIKNGTTVEGKDGFPKVDPNCAVGILDDFCEKHPDFGKSATFFLNSTIFYQEECPSLWKEKLKYLVKTGREIGNHTFNHDDLSKLDYNEIKKTLALQQAKIEEALPGYMASSVALPFGILPKKGKWLLQRGEYKGKNYNYKVAFLVGSEPTLPPYHRNFDPILVQRVQANDKELNKWLTKIKNNPNDYFISDGDPNSISIQEKDIDLLDTTQLPETATIKVCSNEMILREFEAPSKKNRQKHIKSSQKGVYYTFYSGGLSKKIDALIENYKLCGLNTLIVDIKDIEGTVGVSIEAKKARNLGALEKIYITDFKQLVDKLHKNG
;
A
#
# COMPACT_ATOMS: atom_id res chain seq x y z
N MET A 1 45.72 78.84 -9.72
CA MET A 1 45.54 80.32 -9.70
C MET A 1 44.16 80.62 -9.11
N LYS A 2 44.11 81.31 -7.95
CA LYS A 2 42.96 81.96 -7.25
C LYS A 2 41.72 81.09 -6.91
N LEU A 3 41.45 80.77 -5.64
CA LEU A 3 40.91 81.58 -4.52
C LEU A 3 39.44 82.05 -4.68
N VAL A 4 38.60 81.45 -3.83
CA VAL A 4 37.58 82.07 -2.93
C VAL A 4 36.18 82.44 -3.47
N ASN A 5 35.24 81.55 -3.19
CA ASN A 5 34.11 81.69 -2.23
C ASN A 5 33.30 83.01 -2.13
N LYS A 6 31.97 82.89 -2.23
CA LYS A 6 30.87 83.61 -1.54
C LYS A 6 29.55 82.96 -2.04
N LYS A 7 28.47 82.66 -1.30
CA LYS A 7 28.06 82.83 0.09
C LYS A 7 26.62 82.22 0.24
N PHE A 8 26.32 81.67 1.41
CA PHE A 8 25.00 81.55 2.11
C PHE A 8 23.91 80.51 1.75
N LEU A 9 23.63 79.67 2.76
CA LEU A 9 22.53 78.72 3.11
C LEU A 9 21.24 79.48 3.55
N PRO A 10 20.07 78.86 3.95
CA PRO A 10 19.73 77.42 4.10
C PRO A 10 18.27 76.96 3.78
N ALA A 11 18.05 75.64 3.73
CA ALA A 11 16.98 74.87 4.43
C ALA A 11 16.93 73.42 3.87
N PHE A 12 17.51 72.41 4.54
CA PHE A 12 16.93 71.53 5.58
C PHE A 12 16.33 70.21 5.02
N LEU A 13 16.68 69.10 5.70
CA LEU A 13 16.24 67.69 5.56
C LEU A 13 16.81 66.90 4.37
N ALA A 14 17.34 65.68 4.51
CA ALA A 14 17.64 64.85 5.67
C ALA A 14 18.45 63.62 5.23
N PHE A 15 19.33 63.18 6.12
CA PHE A 15 19.85 61.83 6.31
C PHE A 15 21.06 61.32 5.50
N LEU A 16 22.11 61.14 6.29
CA LEU A 16 23.45 60.62 6.08
C LEU A 16 23.50 59.19 6.62
N ALA A 17 24.25 58.30 5.95
CA ALA A 17 25.05 57.16 6.47
C ALA A 17 25.09 56.07 5.38
N LEU A 18 26.10 56.02 4.51
CA LEU A 18 27.48 55.55 4.71
C LEU A 18 27.60 54.05 5.06
N ILE A 19 28.26 53.36 4.12
CA ILE A 19 28.69 51.97 4.09
C ILE A 19 29.89 51.77 5.04
N ILE A 20 29.99 50.60 5.69
CA ILE A 20 31.15 49.65 5.71
C ILE A 20 31.15 48.79 6.99
N PHE A 21 31.01 47.47 6.75
CA PHE A 21 31.50 46.28 7.45
C PHE A 21 31.43 46.16 8.99
N LEU A 22 30.79 45.07 9.44
CA LEU A 22 31.37 44.11 10.39
C LEU A 22 30.79 42.71 10.15
N PHE A 23 31.69 41.75 9.92
CA PHE A 23 31.40 40.31 9.98
C PHE A 23 30.96 39.96 11.41
N SER A 24 29.81 39.31 11.56
CA SER A 24 29.49 38.50 12.73
C SER A 24 28.56 37.39 12.28
N GLY A 25 29.04 36.16 12.45
CA GLY A 25 28.28 34.96 12.15
C GLY A 25 27.00 34.91 12.97
N CYS A 26 25.90 34.53 12.33
CA CYS A 26 24.69 34.18 13.03
C CYS A 26 24.04 33.00 12.31
N ASN A 27 24.07 31.85 13.01
CA ASN A 27 23.30 30.65 12.72
C ASN A 27 21.86 31.01 12.34
N LYS A 28 21.46 30.72 11.09
CA LYS A 28 20.03 30.63 10.74
C LYS A 28 19.48 29.35 11.35
N LYS A 29 19.02 29.42 12.61
CA LYS A 29 18.00 28.50 13.09
C LYS A 29 16.74 28.78 12.28
N ASN A 30 16.26 27.77 11.57
CA ASN A 30 14.93 27.78 10.98
C ASN A 30 13.90 27.89 12.12
N THR A 31 13.42 29.09 12.40
CA THR A 31 12.22 29.28 13.21
C THR A 31 11.02 28.87 12.37
N LEU A 32 10.50 27.68 12.67
CA LEU A 32 9.17 27.23 12.28
C LEU A 32 8.16 28.28 12.75
N ILE A 33 7.37 28.81 11.81
CA ILE A 33 6.22 29.66 12.12
C ILE A 33 5.15 28.74 12.70
N ASN A 34 5.09 28.64 14.04
CA ASN A 34 4.02 27.96 14.75
C ASN A 34 2.77 28.85 14.72
N THR A 35 1.87 28.61 13.76
CA THR A 35 0.45 28.90 13.99
C THR A 35 -0.05 27.94 15.07
N PRO A 36 -0.69 28.43 16.15
CA PRO A 36 -1.14 27.56 17.22
C PRO A 36 -2.29 26.67 16.71
N HIS A 37 -2.01 25.39 16.51
CA HIS A 37 -3.06 24.40 16.33
C HIS A 37 -3.91 24.35 17.61
N LYS A 38 -5.22 24.48 17.45
CA LYS A 38 -6.22 24.61 18.53
C LYS A 38 -6.44 23.30 19.33
N TYR A 39 -5.70 22.25 19.00
CA TYR A 39 -5.74 20.94 19.64
C TYR A 39 -4.31 20.47 19.90
N PRO A 40 -4.05 19.75 21.01
CA PRO A 40 -2.76 19.08 21.24
C PRO A 40 -2.43 18.21 20.01
N MET A 41 -1.22 18.35 19.48
CA MET A 41 -0.80 17.56 18.31
C MET A 41 -0.53 16.13 18.77
N VAL A 42 -1.20 15.16 18.16
CA VAL A 42 -1.03 13.75 18.47
C VAL A 42 -0.06 13.15 17.45
N TYR A 43 0.93 12.39 17.90
CA TYR A 43 1.75 11.57 17.02
C TYR A 43 1.34 10.10 17.16
N ASN A 44 0.89 9.49 16.08
CA ASN A 44 0.53 8.08 16.05
C ASN A 44 0.77 7.53 14.67
N GLU A 45 1.95 6.96 14.42
CA GLU A 45 2.31 6.36 13.14
C GLU A 45 1.86 4.90 13.04
N LEU A 46 1.27 4.34 14.10
CA LEU A 46 0.59 3.03 14.07
C LEU A 46 -0.90 3.15 13.72
N GLY A 47 -1.44 4.38 13.67
CA GLY A 47 -2.83 4.67 13.35
C GLY A 47 -3.21 4.39 11.89
N LYS A 48 -4.51 4.32 11.60
CA LYS A 48 -5.02 4.03 10.26
C LYS A 48 -4.68 5.12 9.23
N ILE A 49 -4.45 4.72 7.99
CA ILE A 49 -4.07 5.55 6.83
C ILE A 49 -5.20 5.60 5.81
N LEU A 50 -5.47 6.80 5.26
CA LEU A 50 -6.48 6.98 4.23
C LEU A 50 -5.94 6.57 2.85
N VAL A 51 -6.60 5.60 2.22
CA VAL A 51 -6.44 5.28 0.80
C VAL A 51 -7.73 5.68 0.09
N ALA A 52 -7.70 6.72 -0.73
CA ALA A 52 -8.85 7.21 -1.48
C ALA A 52 -8.93 6.55 -2.86
N GLU A 53 -10.04 5.86 -3.11
CA GLU A 53 -10.32 5.11 -4.34
C GLU A 53 -11.26 5.90 -5.26
N TYR A 54 -10.75 6.27 -6.43
CA TYR A 54 -11.50 6.90 -7.51
C TYR A 54 -11.65 5.93 -8.68
N HIS A 55 -12.66 6.16 -9.53
CA HIS A 55 -12.83 5.42 -10.79
C HIS A 55 -12.89 6.40 -11.96
N ARG A 56 -13.96 7.18 -12.09
CA ARG A 56 -14.13 8.11 -13.23
C ARG A 56 -14.14 9.56 -12.79
N ILE A 57 -13.52 10.43 -13.59
CA ILE A 57 -13.55 11.90 -13.41
C ILE A 57 -14.35 12.57 -14.55
N GLU A 58 -15.67 12.65 -14.42
CA GLU A 58 -16.59 13.06 -15.49
C GLU A 58 -17.64 14.06 -15.02
N ASN A 59 -18.38 14.68 -15.95
CA ASN A 59 -19.24 15.83 -15.67
C ASN A 59 -20.47 15.54 -14.78
N LYS A 60 -20.76 14.29 -14.44
CA LYS A 60 -21.90 13.91 -13.61
C LYS A 60 -21.45 13.03 -12.45
N ASP A 61 -21.60 13.56 -11.24
CA ASP A 61 -21.28 12.84 -10.01
C ASP A 61 -22.16 11.58 -9.84
N GLY A 62 -21.59 10.56 -9.23
CA GLY A 62 -22.26 9.29 -8.92
C GLY A 62 -21.38 8.43 -8.02
N ASP A 63 -21.81 7.23 -7.68
CA ASP A 63 -21.08 6.40 -6.72
C ASP A 63 -19.63 6.14 -7.17
N TRP A 64 -19.40 5.93 -8.47
CA TRP A 64 -18.09 5.67 -9.08
C TRP A 64 -17.60 6.79 -9.99
N ILE A 65 -18.26 7.96 -9.94
CA ILE A 65 -17.95 9.09 -10.82
C ILE A 65 -17.82 10.34 -9.97
N ARG A 66 -16.68 11.01 -10.07
CA ARG A 66 -16.43 12.31 -9.44
C ARG A 66 -16.34 13.39 -10.51
N THR A 67 -16.86 14.60 -10.28
CA THR A 67 -16.63 15.69 -11.24
C THR A 67 -15.21 16.27 -11.16
N PRO A 68 -14.66 16.83 -12.26
CA PRO A 68 -13.40 17.56 -12.22
C PRO A 68 -13.35 18.62 -11.11
N GLU A 69 -14.43 19.37 -10.92
CA GLU A 69 -14.55 20.43 -9.92
C GLU A 69 -14.51 19.84 -8.50
N LYS A 70 -15.28 18.77 -8.26
CA LYS A 70 -15.28 18.12 -6.96
C LYS A 70 -13.97 17.41 -6.65
N PHE A 71 -13.30 16.81 -7.65
CA PHE A 71 -11.97 16.25 -7.44
C PHE A 71 -10.95 17.31 -7.04
N ARG A 72 -10.99 18.52 -7.63
CA ARG A 72 -10.19 19.66 -7.16
C ARG A 72 -10.52 20.06 -5.73
N GLN A 73 -11.80 20.06 -5.35
CA GLN A 73 -12.23 20.34 -3.98
C GLN A 73 -11.73 19.26 -3.01
N ASP A 74 -11.74 17.99 -3.41
CA ASP A 74 -11.22 16.89 -2.60
C ASP A 74 -9.71 17.07 -2.34
N LEU A 75 -8.92 17.38 -3.39
CA LEU A 75 -7.49 17.68 -3.25
C LEU A 75 -7.23 18.88 -2.33
N GLN A 76 -7.98 19.96 -2.51
CA GLN A 76 -7.88 21.14 -1.65
C GLN A 76 -8.20 20.78 -0.19
N ARG A 77 -9.26 20.01 0.03
CA ARG A 77 -9.66 19.56 1.36
C ARG A 77 -8.59 18.68 2.01
N PHE A 78 -8.02 17.72 1.27
CA PHE A 78 -6.92 16.92 1.78
C PHE A 78 -5.73 17.79 2.18
N TYR A 79 -5.37 18.77 1.35
CA TYR A 79 -4.28 19.70 1.65
C TYR A 79 -4.56 20.54 2.90
N ASP A 80 -5.73 21.17 2.98
CA ASP A 80 -6.14 22.03 4.11
C ASP A 80 -6.25 21.25 5.42
N GLU A 81 -6.67 19.98 5.35
CA GLU A 81 -6.73 19.08 6.50
C GLU A 81 -5.35 18.47 6.85
N GLY A 82 -4.26 18.83 6.14
CA GLY A 82 -2.89 18.42 6.48
C GLY A 82 -2.53 17.00 6.03
N TYR A 83 -3.11 16.51 4.94
CA TYR A 83 -2.65 15.29 4.30
C TYR A 83 -1.39 15.51 3.45
N TYR A 84 -0.65 14.44 3.25
CA TYR A 84 0.56 14.35 2.46
C TYR A 84 0.50 13.12 1.56
N LEU A 85 0.57 13.35 0.26
CA LEU A 85 0.38 12.38 -0.79
C LEU A 85 1.64 11.52 -0.97
N ILE A 86 1.48 10.22 -0.71
CA ILE A 86 2.53 9.19 -0.84
C ILE A 86 2.15 8.14 -1.88
N SER A 87 3.13 7.41 -2.39
CA SER A 87 2.90 6.28 -3.30
C SER A 87 2.53 4.98 -2.56
N VAL A 88 2.02 3.97 -3.29
CA VAL A 88 1.83 2.63 -2.72
C VAL A 88 3.19 2.00 -2.41
N ASN A 89 4.23 2.28 -3.21
CA ASN A 89 5.59 1.86 -2.87
C ASN A 89 6.12 2.56 -1.62
N ASP A 90 5.84 3.84 -1.37
CA ASP A 90 6.20 4.51 -0.11
C ASP A 90 5.50 3.87 1.08
N PHE A 91 4.24 3.48 0.90
CA PHE A 91 3.45 2.81 1.92
C PHE A 91 4.01 1.44 2.29
N PHE A 92 4.57 0.69 1.33
CA PHE A 92 5.10 -0.67 1.53
C PHE A 92 6.62 -0.80 1.38
N ASN A 93 7.34 0.32 1.42
CA ASN A 93 8.79 0.26 1.48
C ASN A 93 9.18 -0.39 2.82
N LYS A 94 10.26 -1.17 2.85
CA LYS A 94 10.66 -1.96 4.03
C LYS A 94 11.26 -1.11 5.16
N GLU A 95 10.96 0.17 5.20
CA GLU A 95 11.54 1.12 6.13
C GLU A 95 10.45 1.76 6.98
N TYR A 96 9.81 2.82 6.48
CA TYR A 96 8.79 3.59 7.20
C TYR A 96 7.90 4.30 6.19
N VAL A 97 6.68 4.59 6.63
CA VAL A 97 5.85 5.62 5.98
C VAL A 97 6.46 6.97 6.36
N LYS A 98 7.29 7.53 5.49
CA LYS A 98 8.01 8.80 5.72
C LYS A 98 7.14 9.98 5.30
N VAL A 99 6.69 10.75 6.28
CA VAL A 99 5.77 11.88 6.10
C VAL A 99 6.28 13.05 6.97
N PRO A 100 6.11 14.32 6.56
CA PRO A 100 6.54 15.44 7.40
C PRO A 100 5.77 15.52 8.73
N ALA A 101 6.40 16.12 9.75
CA ALA A 101 5.82 16.28 11.08
C ALA A 101 4.41 16.90 11.03
N GLY A 102 3.47 16.30 11.74
CA GLY A 102 2.07 16.72 11.84
C GLY A 102 1.20 16.42 10.62
N LYS A 103 1.77 15.88 9.53
CA LYS A 103 1.00 15.51 8.34
C LYS A 103 0.46 14.07 8.44
N LYS A 104 -0.59 13.81 7.67
CA LYS A 104 -1.25 12.50 7.55
C LYS A 104 -0.95 11.90 6.17
N PRO A 105 -0.47 10.66 6.04
CA PRO A 105 -0.33 10.02 4.74
C PRO A 105 -1.68 9.88 4.04
N LEU A 106 -1.67 10.13 2.73
CA LEU A 106 -2.77 9.91 1.80
C LEU A 106 -2.25 9.13 0.61
N ILE A 107 -2.97 8.07 0.23
CA ILE A 107 -2.75 7.36 -1.02
C ILE A 107 -3.97 7.57 -1.91
N ILE A 108 -3.75 7.98 -3.15
CA ILE A 108 -4.82 8.13 -4.15
C ILE A 108 -4.66 7.02 -5.19
N THR A 109 -5.73 6.25 -5.40
CA THR A 109 -5.79 5.18 -6.38
C THR A 109 -6.91 5.38 -7.38
N PHE A 110 -6.67 5.01 -8.64
CA PHE A 110 -7.68 5.00 -9.70
C PHE A 110 -7.80 3.59 -10.30
N ASP A 111 -9.02 3.07 -10.37
CA ASP A 111 -9.30 1.73 -10.92
C ASP A 111 -9.87 1.83 -12.34
N ASP A 112 -9.81 0.76 -13.12
CA ASP A 112 -10.30 0.62 -14.51
C ASP A 112 -9.45 1.20 -15.64
N GLY A 113 -8.57 2.18 -15.38
CA GLY A 113 -7.83 2.85 -16.45
C GLY A 113 -8.73 3.62 -17.44
N HIS A 114 -9.84 4.20 -16.98
CA HIS A 114 -10.79 4.93 -17.83
C HIS A 114 -10.18 6.23 -18.43
N PRO A 115 -10.50 6.67 -19.66
CA PRO A 115 -9.94 7.90 -20.25
C PRO A 115 -10.18 9.18 -19.45
N SER A 116 -11.18 9.20 -18.58
CA SER A 116 -11.38 10.34 -17.66
C SER A 116 -10.25 10.50 -16.64
N GLN A 117 -9.50 9.44 -16.37
CA GLN A 117 -8.30 9.46 -15.52
C GLN A 117 -7.11 10.07 -16.25
N PHE A 118 -6.87 9.65 -17.50
CA PHE A 118 -5.81 10.19 -18.34
C PHE A 118 -6.22 10.28 -19.82
N ARG A 119 -6.35 11.51 -20.31
CA ARG A 119 -6.45 11.81 -21.74
C ARG A 119 -5.54 12.97 -22.14
N TRP A 120 -5.10 12.95 -23.40
CA TRP A 120 -4.41 14.08 -24.01
C TRP A 120 -5.44 15.13 -24.40
N LEU A 121 -5.05 16.40 -24.33
CA LEU A 121 -5.86 17.50 -24.82
C LEU A 121 -5.96 17.41 -26.34
N ILE A 122 -7.19 17.36 -26.85
CA ILE A 122 -7.48 17.33 -28.28
C ILE A 122 -7.98 18.70 -28.73
N LYS A 123 -7.46 19.19 -29.86
CA LYS A 123 -7.94 20.38 -30.55
C LYS A 123 -7.95 20.10 -32.05
N ASN A 124 -9.07 20.36 -32.72
CA ASN A 124 -9.22 20.09 -34.16
C ASN A 124 -8.90 18.62 -34.55
N GLY A 125 -9.29 17.67 -33.69
CA GLY A 125 -9.09 16.23 -33.93
C GLY A 125 -7.66 15.72 -33.73
N THR A 126 -6.72 16.56 -33.31
CA THR A 126 -5.34 16.16 -33.04
C THR A 126 -4.91 16.53 -31.63
N THR A 127 -3.86 15.88 -31.14
CA THR A 127 -3.26 16.21 -29.85
C THR A 127 -2.61 17.58 -29.87
N VAL A 128 -2.73 18.30 -28.75
CA VAL A 128 -2.02 19.58 -28.55
C VAL A 128 -0.59 19.30 -28.09
N GLU A 129 0.38 20.01 -28.66
CA GLU A 129 1.79 19.91 -28.24
C GLU A 129 1.94 20.27 -26.75
N GLY A 130 2.71 19.44 -26.02
CA GLY A 130 3.00 19.62 -24.62
C GLY A 130 4.49 19.81 -24.35
N LYS A 131 4.95 19.32 -23.20
CA LYS A 131 6.36 19.40 -22.78
C LYS A 131 6.99 18.02 -22.71
N ASP A 132 8.32 17.98 -22.68
CA ASP A 132 9.09 16.77 -22.39
C ASP A 132 8.87 15.58 -23.34
N GLY A 133 8.47 15.88 -24.58
CA GLY A 133 8.17 14.89 -25.62
C GLY A 133 6.76 14.29 -25.53
N PHE A 134 5.88 14.85 -24.70
CA PHE A 134 4.50 14.40 -24.54
C PHE A 134 3.50 15.45 -25.04
N PRO A 135 2.33 15.03 -25.55
CA PRO A 135 1.21 15.94 -25.73
C PRO A 135 0.80 16.61 -24.42
N LYS A 136 0.10 17.74 -24.54
CA LYS A 136 -0.50 18.40 -23.39
C LYS A 136 -1.57 17.50 -22.78
N VAL A 137 -1.51 17.27 -21.47
CA VAL A 137 -2.54 16.54 -20.72
C VAL A 137 -3.82 17.40 -20.64
N ASP A 138 -4.99 16.78 -20.76
CA ASP A 138 -6.26 17.48 -20.55
C ASP A 138 -6.37 17.97 -19.08
N PRO A 139 -6.57 19.28 -18.83
CA PRO A 139 -6.60 19.83 -17.47
C PRO A 139 -7.79 19.38 -16.63
N ASN A 140 -8.79 18.72 -17.23
CA ASN A 140 -9.98 18.18 -16.58
C ASN A 140 -9.95 16.65 -16.47
N CYS A 141 -8.84 15.97 -16.76
CA CYS A 141 -8.67 14.57 -16.41
C CYS A 141 -7.95 14.44 -15.06
N ALA A 142 -8.03 13.28 -14.41
CA ALA A 142 -7.42 13.08 -13.09
C ALA A 142 -5.94 13.47 -13.05
N VAL A 143 -5.16 13.02 -14.03
CA VAL A 143 -3.72 13.33 -14.15
C VAL A 143 -3.49 14.83 -14.31
N GLY A 144 -4.23 15.52 -15.18
CA GLY A 144 -4.08 16.96 -15.39
C GLY A 144 -4.43 17.79 -14.15
N ILE A 145 -5.47 17.38 -13.42
CA ILE A 145 -5.86 18.01 -12.15
C ILE A 145 -4.79 17.79 -11.08
N LEU A 146 -4.28 16.56 -10.94
CA LEU A 146 -3.20 16.25 -10.01
C LEU A 146 -1.91 17.00 -10.34
N ASP A 147 -1.55 17.09 -11.62
CA ASP A 147 -0.36 17.84 -12.06
C ASP A 147 -0.47 19.32 -11.69
N ASP A 148 -1.58 19.97 -12.02
CA ASP A 148 -1.82 21.38 -11.67
C ASP A 148 -1.81 21.61 -10.15
N PHE A 149 -2.44 20.71 -9.38
CA PHE A 149 -2.49 20.83 -7.92
C PHE A 149 -1.10 20.65 -7.30
N CYS A 150 -0.34 19.62 -7.69
CA CYS A 150 1.00 19.37 -7.13
C CYS A 150 2.01 20.45 -7.55
N GLU A 151 1.84 21.07 -8.72
CA GLU A 151 2.68 22.20 -9.15
C GLU A 151 2.43 23.44 -8.29
N LYS A 152 1.18 23.69 -7.89
CA LYS A 152 0.80 24.80 -6.99
C LYS A 152 1.12 24.52 -5.52
N HIS A 153 1.13 23.25 -5.12
CA HIS A 153 1.33 22.79 -3.75
C HIS A 153 2.48 21.77 -3.67
N PRO A 154 3.75 22.19 -3.85
CA PRO A 154 4.88 21.27 -3.87
C PRO A 154 5.10 20.53 -2.53
N ASP A 155 4.56 21.05 -1.43
CA ASP A 155 4.59 20.42 -0.10
C ASP A 155 3.48 19.38 0.13
N PHE A 156 2.56 19.22 -0.83
CA PHE A 156 1.51 18.19 -0.75
C PHE A 156 2.04 16.78 -1.01
N GLY A 157 3.16 16.65 -1.72
CA GLY A 157 3.64 15.39 -2.27
C GLY A 157 3.13 15.16 -3.70
N LYS A 158 3.76 14.23 -4.42
CA LYS A 158 3.48 13.98 -5.84
C LYS A 158 3.42 12.48 -6.11
N SER A 159 2.22 11.91 -6.04
CA SER A 159 2.01 10.49 -6.37
C SER A 159 0.55 10.15 -6.65
N ALA A 160 0.31 9.08 -7.39
CA ALA A 160 -0.98 8.39 -7.49
C ALA A 160 -0.74 7.02 -8.14
N THR A 161 -1.59 6.04 -7.84
CA THR A 161 -1.51 4.70 -8.43
C THR A 161 -2.69 4.44 -9.34
N PHE A 162 -2.44 3.97 -10.56
CA PHE A 162 -3.46 3.63 -11.54
C PHE A 162 -3.50 2.11 -11.73
N PHE A 163 -4.59 1.48 -11.31
CA PHE A 163 -4.83 0.05 -11.49
C PHE A 163 -5.51 -0.18 -12.83
N LEU A 164 -4.78 -0.81 -13.75
CA LEU A 164 -5.18 -0.90 -15.16
C LEU A 164 -5.70 -2.29 -15.50
N ASN A 165 -6.72 -2.33 -16.35
CA ASN A 165 -7.08 -3.49 -17.14
C ASN A 165 -6.55 -3.36 -18.59
N SER A 166 -6.95 -4.23 -19.51
CA SER A 166 -6.45 -4.21 -20.89
C SER A 166 -6.88 -2.98 -21.72
N THR A 167 -7.96 -2.30 -21.33
CA THR A 167 -8.47 -1.09 -21.99
C THR A 167 -7.86 0.16 -21.35
N ILE A 168 -6.56 0.34 -21.60
CA ILE A 168 -5.75 1.38 -20.96
C ILE A 168 -6.05 2.76 -21.57
N PHE A 169 -6.77 3.59 -20.82
CA PHE A 169 -7.02 5.01 -21.11
C PHE A 169 -7.46 5.26 -22.55
N TYR A 170 -8.32 4.40 -23.08
CA TYR A 170 -8.69 4.43 -24.49
C TYR A 170 -9.30 5.78 -24.87
N GLN A 171 -8.72 6.41 -25.89
CA GLN A 171 -9.12 7.72 -26.39
C GLN A 171 -9.23 7.63 -27.91
N GLU A 172 -10.44 7.79 -28.42
CA GLU A 172 -10.80 7.53 -29.82
C GLU A 172 -10.00 8.40 -30.80
N GLU A 173 -9.69 9.64 -30.41
CA GLU A 173 -8.96 10.59 -31.26
C GLU A 173 -7.47 10.24 -31.39
N CYS A 174 -6.93 9.41 -30.49
CA CYS A 174 -5.52 9.02 -30.50
C CYS A 174 -5.30 7.61 -29.92
N PRO A 175 -5.90 6.56 -30.50
CA PRO A 175 -5.95 5.23 -29.88
C PRO A 175 -4.58 4.56 -29.77
N SER A 176 -3.60 5.00 -30.59
CA SER A 176 -2.23 4.50 -30.56
C SER A 176 -1.38 5.07 -29.41
N LEU A 177 -1.81 6.15 -28.74
CA LEU A 177 -1.00 6.87 -27.75
C LEU A 177 -1.14 6.39 -26.30
N TRP A 178 -1.77 5.24 -26.06
CA TRP A 178 -1.92 4.69 -24.71
C TRP A 178 -0.56 4.35 -24.07
N LYS A 179 0.44 3.96 -24.87
CA LYS A 179 1.79 3.66 -24.37
C LYS A 179 2.48 4.91 -23.83
N GLU A 180 2.29 6.03 -24.52
CA GLU A 180 2.83 7.34 -24.15
C GLU A 180 2.20 7.83 -22.84
N LYS A 181 0.92 7.50 -22.59
CA LYS A 181 0.29 7.77 -21.30
C LYS A 181 0.99 7.01 -20.17
N LEU A 182 1.29 5.73 -20.34
CA LEU A 182 2.02 4.96 -19.31
C LEU A 182 3.43 5.47 -19.07
N LYS A 183 4.16 5.83 -20.14
CA LYS A 183 5.47 6.49 -20.05
C LYS A 183 5.39 7.81 -19.28
N TYR A 184 4.36 8.61 -19.53
CA TYR A 184 4.13 9.86 -18.80
C TYR A 184 3.86 9.63 -17.31
N LEU A 185 3.00 8.67 -16.97
CA LEU A 185 2.72 8.32 -15.57
C LEU A 185 4.01 8.00 -14.81
N VAL A 186 4.82 7.06 -15.33
CA VAL A 186 6.07 6.67 -14.68
C VAL A 186 7.07 7.83 -14.63
N LYS A 187 7.26 8.58 -15.74
CA LYS A 187 8.17 9.73 -15.78
C LYS A 187 7.79 10.82 -14.76
N THR A 188 6.49 10.95 -14.46
CA THR A 188 5.98 11.96 -13.53
C THR A 188 5.85 11.47 -12.08
N GLY A 189 6.38 10.28 -11.76
CA GLY A 189 6.41 9.74 -10.40
C GLY A 189 5.14 9.02 -9.97
N ARG A 190 4.26 8.66 -10.91
CA ARG A 190 3.04 7.88 -10.65
C ARG A 190 3.28 6.39 -10.85
N GLU A 191 2.48 5.59 -10.18
CA GLU A 191 2.60 4.14 -10.17
C GLU A 191 1.51 3.48 -11.01
N ILE A 192 1.85 2.32 -11.56
CA ILE A 192 0.95 1.49 -12.34
C ILE A 192 0.77 0.18 -11.60
N GLY A 193 -0.48 -0.13 -11.28
CA GLY A 193 -0.89 -1.40 -10.68
C GLY A 193 -1.70 -2.25 -11.64
N ASN A 194 -1.94 -3.49 -11.25
CA ASN A 194 -2.73 -4.45 -12.02
C ASN A 194 -4.21 -4.41 -11.59
N HIS A 195 -5.14 -4.48 -12.53
CA HIS A 195 -6.59 -4.61 -12.26
C HIS A 195 -7.22 -5.78 -13.03
N THR A 196 -6.45 -6.86 -13.19
CA THR A 196 -6.73 -8.01 -14.08
C THR A 196 -6.84 -7.61 -15.56
N PHE A 197 -6.85 -8.57 -16.48
CA PHE A 197 -6.85 -8.26 -17.91
C PHE A 197 -8.22 -7.78 -18.41
N ASN A 198 -9.31 -8.42 -18.00
CA ASN A 198 -10.67 -8.11 -18.48
C ASN A 198 -11.61 -7.60 -17.37
N HIS A 199 -11.07 -7.06 -16.28
CA HIS A 199 -11.85 -6.76 -15.07
C HIS A 199 -12.54 -8.05 -14.54
N ASP A 200 -11.73 -9.11 -14.40
CA ASP A 200 -12.15 -10.46 -14.09
C ASP A 200 -12.52 -10.61 -12.60
N ASP A 201 -13.68 -11.22 -12.34
CA ASP A 201 -14.07 -11.66 -10.99
C ASP A 201 -13.24 -12.90 -10.59
N LEU A 202 -12.15 -12.67 -9.87
CA LEU A 202 -11.22 -13.72 -9.44
C LEU A 202 -11.88 -14.82 -8.60
N SER A 203 -13.04 -14.56 -7.99
CA SER A 203 -13.76 -15.55 -7.20
C SER A 203 -14.40 -16.66 -8.06
N LYS A 204 -14.59 -16.38 -9.36
CA LYS A 204 -15.19 -17.31 -10.33
C LYS A 204 -14.17 -18.12 -11.11
N LEU A 205 -12.91 -17.70 -11.08
CA LEU A 205 -11.83 -18.29 -11.86
C LEU A 205 -11.17 -19.49 -11.17
N ASP A 206 -10.60 -20.38 -11.98
CA ASP A 206 -9.70 -21.43 -11.49
C ASP A 206 -8.24 -20.95 -11.28
N TYR A 207 -7.37 -21.84 -10.80
CA TYR A 207 -5.96 -21.52 -10.54
C TYR A 207 -5.19 -21.02 -11.77
N ASN A 208 -5.46 -21.59 -12.95
CA ASN A 208 -4.76 -21.25 -14.18
C ASN A 208 -5.31 -19.95 -14.78
N GLU A 209 -6.62 -19.75 -14.72
CA GLU A 209 -7.28 -18.53 -15.17
C GLU A 209 -6.87 -17.31 -14.35
N ILE A 210 -6.75 -17.45 -13.02
CA ILE A 210 -6.24 -16.37 -12.15
C ILE A 210 -4.82 -15.99 -12.54
N LYS A 211 -3.91 -16.97 -12.67
CA LYS A 211 -2.52 -16.71 -13.10
C LYS A 211 -2.47 -16.08 -14.49
N LYS A 212 -3.30 -16.56 -15.41
CA LYS A 212 -3.39 -16.07 -16.78
C LYS A 212 -3.80 -14.61 -16.81
N THR A 213 -4.91 -14.23 -16.16
CA THR A 213 -5.39 -12.84 -16.23
C THR A 213 -4.39 -11.85 -15.61
N LEU A 214 -3.80 -12.20 -14.46
CA LEU A 214 -2.81 -11.35 -13.79
C LEU A 214 -1.54 -11.19 -14.64
N ALA A 215 -1.01 -12.28 -15.19
CA ALA A 215 0.19 -12.27 -16.03
C ALA A 215 -0.03 -11.59 -17.38
N LEU A 216 -1.21 -11.75 -18.00
CA LEU A 216 -1.55 -11.06 -19.25
C LEU A 216 -1.60 -9.55 -19.05
N GLN A 217 -2.17 -9.10 -17.92
CA GLN A 217 -2.21 -7.66 -17.65
C GLN A 217 -0.81 -7.10 -17.32
N GLN A 218 0.02 -7.87 -16.62
CA GLN A 218 1.43 -7.51 -16.43
C GLN A 218 2.16 -7.42 -17.78
N ALA A 219 1.95 -8.38 -18.69
CA ALA A 219 2.52 -8.33 -20.04
C ALA A 219 2.03 -7.11 -20.84
N LYS A 220 0.75 -6.71 -20.68
CA LYS A 220 0.20 -5.53 -21.35
C LYS A 220 0.87 -4.24 -20.89
N ILE A 221 1.16 -4.11 -19.60
CA ILE A 221 1.92 -2.97 -19.05
C ILE A 221 3.34 -2.97 -19.63
N GLU A 222 3.99 -4.13 -19.69
CA GLU A 222 5.36 -4.29 -20.26
C GLU A 222 5.45 -3.92 -21.75
N GLU A 223 4.38 -4.04 -22.53
CA GLU A 223 4.36 -3.61 -23.94
C GLU A 223 4.64 -2.11 -24.12
N ALA A 224 4.31 -1.29 -23.10
CA ALA A 224 4.58 0.14 -23.07
C ALA A 224 5.85 0.48 -22.28
N LEU A 225 6.14 -0.32 -21.25
CA LEU A 225 7.19 -0.09 -20.27
C LEU A 225 8.03 -1.37 -20.07
N PRO A 226 8.96 -1.69 -20.98
CA PRO A 226 9.79 -2.87 -20.85
C PRO A 226 10.54 -2.89 -19.50
N GLY A 227 10.39 -3.99 -18.75
CA GLY A 227 11.02 -4.18 -17.43
C GLY A 227 10.25 -3.59 -16.24
N TYR A 228 9.13 -2.90 -16.46
CA TYR A 228 8.28 -2.43 -15.36
C TYR A 228 7.50 -3.59 -14.73
N MET A 229 7.68 -3.83 -13.44
CA MET A 229 6.96 -4.85 -12.67
C MET A 229 5.98 -4.17 -11.71
N ALA A 230 4.68 -4.36 -11.92
CA ALA A 230 3.68 -3.86 -10.99
C ALA A 230 3.84 -4.58 -9.64
N SER A 231 3.94 -3.80 -8.55
CA SER A 231 4.11 -4.31 -7.18
C SER A 231 2.78 -4.41 -6.42
N SER A 232 1.68 -3.97 -7.02
CA SER A 232 0.36 -3.91 -6.41
C SER A 232 -0.74 -4.33 -7.40
N VAL A 233 -1.83 -4.85 -6.84
CA VAL A 233 -3.05 -5.22 -7.59
C VAL A 233 -4.28 -4.66 -6.87
N ALA A 234 -5.24 -4.09 -7.60
CA ALA A 234 -6.58 -3.84 -7.08
C ALA A 234 -7.51 -4.94 -7.60
N LEU A 235 -8.29 -5.54 -6.71
CA LEU A 235 -9.15 -6.65 -7.08
C LEU A 235 -10.46 -6.10 -7.66
N PRO A 236 -10.88 -6.49 -8.88
CA PRO A 236 -12.22 -6.19 -9.37
C PRO A 236 -13.27 -6.57 -8.32
N PHE A 237 -14.19 -5.63 -8.06
CA PHE A 237 -15.25 -5.76 -7.02
C PHE A 237 -14.74 -5.90 -5.58
N GLY A 238 -13.42 -5.79 -5.33
CA GLY A 238 -12.80 -6.05 -4.04
C GLY A 238 -12.91 -7.50 -3.57
N ILE A 239 -13.11 -8.47 -4.48
CA ILE A 239 -13.36 -9.87 -4.12
C ILE A 239 -12.09 -10.71 -4.27
N LEU A 240 -11.78 -11.48 -3.23
CA LEU A 240 -10.65 -12.41 -3.21
C LEU A 240 -10.90 -13.64 -4.11
N PRO A 241 -9.82 -14.23 -4.67
CA PRO A 241 -9.92 -15.53 -5.31
C PRO A 241 -10.33 -16.61 -4.30
N LYS A 242 -11.42 -17.33 -4.58
CA LYS A 242 -11.88 -18.47 -3.76
C LYS A 242 -10.84 -19.59 -3.64
N LYS A 243 -9.92 -19.67 -4.61
CA LYS A 243 -8.84 -20.65 -4.65
C LYS A 243 -7.68 -20.33 -3.70
N GLY A 244 -7.67 -19.14 -3.11
CA GLY A 244 -6.72 -18.74 -2.09
C GLY A 244 -5.98 -17.44 -2.46
N LYS A 245 -5.92 -16.53 -1.48
CA LYS A 245 -5.32 -15.20 -1.63
C LYS A 245 -3.80 -15.24 -1.94
N TRP A 246 -3.12 -16.34 -1.64
CA TRP A 246 -1.70 -16.54 -1.96
C TRP A 246 -1.41 -16.47 -3.47
N LEU A 247 -2.41 -16.72 -4.31
CA LEU A 247 -2.31 -16.58 -5.77
C LEU A 247 -2.00 -15.15 -6.22
N LEU A 248 -2.29 -14.16 -5.37
CA LEU A 248 -2.01 -12.75 -5.64
C LEU A 248 -0.53 -12.41 -5.35
N GLN A 249 0.14 -13.14 -4.46
CA GLN A 249 1.52 -12.79 -4.08
C GLN A 249 2.50 -12.98 -5.23
N ARG A 250 2.42 -14.12 -5.93
CA ARG A 250 3.29 -14.43 -7.06
C ARG A 250 2.69 -15.50 -7.95
N GLY A 251 3.01 -15.44 -9.23
CA GLY A 251 2.68 -16.48 -10.18
C GLY A 251 3.31 -16.24 -11.53
N GLU A 252 3.10 -17.21 -12.41
CA GLU A 252 3.60 -17.20 -13.77
C GLU A 252 2.54 -17.80 -14.70
N TYR A 253 2.43 -17.23 -15.90
CA TYR A 253 1.73 -17.83 -17.01
C TYR A 253 2.51 -17.60 -18.31
N LYS A 254 2.89 -18.68 -19.02
CA LYS A 254 3.64 -18.64 -20.29
C LYS A 254 4.89 -17.74 -20.24
N GLY A 255 5.71 -17.88 -19.21
CA GLY A 255 6.95 -17.09 -19.05
C GLY A 255 6.74 -15.65 -18.56
N LYS A 256 5.49 -15.22 -18.34
CA LYS A 256 5.17 -13.91 -17.77
C LYS A 256 4.88 -14.03 -16.29
N ASN A 257 5.74 -13.39 -15.50
CA ASN A 257 5.69 -13.41 -14.04
C ASN A 257 4.91 -12.20 -13.52
N TYR A 258 4.28 -12.35 -12.37
CA TYR A 258 3.80 -11.25 -11.55
C TYR A 258 4.19 -11.49 -10.09
N ASN A 259 4.39 -10.40 -9.33
CA ASN A 259 4.79 -10.45 -7.93
C ASN A 259 4.24 -9.24 -7.18
N TYR A 260 3.04 -9.38 -6.61
CA TYR A 260 2.41 -8.29 -5.86
C TYR A 260 2.82 -8.36 -4.40
N LYS A 261 3.35 -7.24 -3.91
CA LYS A 261 3.55 -7.03 -2.48
C LYS A 261 2.22 -6.85 -1.79
N VAL A 262 1.25 -6.20 -2.46
CA VAL A 262 -0.03 -5.85 -1.87
C VAL A 262 -1.21 -5.97 -2.81
N ALA A 263 -2.39 -6.25 -2.24
CA ALA A 263 -3.66 -6.28 -2.94
C ALA A 263 -4.70 -5.39 -2.24
N PHE A 264 -5.45 -4.63 -3.03
CA PHE A 264 -6.46 -3.69 -2.57
C PHE A 264 -7.88 -4.26 -2.76
N LEU A 265 -8.69 -4.09 -1.72
CA LEU A 265 -10.13 -4.34 -1.72
C LEU A 265 -10.88 -3.08 -2.17
N VAL A 266 -12.20 -3.17 -2.28
CA VAL A 266 -13.09 -2.04 -2.63
C VAL A 266 -13.62 -1.36 -1.36
N GLY A 267 -13.73 -0.04 -1.40
CA GLY A 267 -14.35 0.87 -0.41
C GLY A 267 -14.97 0.26 0.86
N SER A 268 -14.26 0.35 1.99
CA SER A 268 -14.78 0.02 3.32
C SER A 268 -14.32 1.01 4.40
N GLU A 269 -13.02 1.21 4.58
CA GLU A 269 -12.42 2.04 5.63
C GLU A 269 -10.94 2.37 5.36
N PRO A 270 -10.35 3.33 6.09
CA PRO A 270 -8.90 3.53 6.16
C PRO A 270 -8.16 2.25 6.58
N THR A 271 -6.98 2.03 6.01
CA THR A 271 -6.18 0.81 6.20
C THR A 271 -5.20 0.93 7.38
N LEU A 272 -4.69 -0.19 7.88
CA LEU A 272 -3.63 -0.22 8.89
C LEU A 272 -2.25 -0.05 8.23
N PRO A 273 -1.23 0.48 8.94
CA PRO A 273 0.12 0.56 8.41
C PRO A 273 0.81 -0.82 8.34
N PRO A 274 1.84 -1.02 7.51
CA PRO A 274 2.42 -2.34 7.25
C PRO A 274 3.05 -3.03 8.46
N TYR A 275 3.45 -2.25 9.45
CA TYR A 275 4.07 -2.70 10.70
C TYR A 275 3.05 -2.84 11.84
N HIS A 276 1.76 -2.85 11.54
CA HIS A 276 0.71 -3.22 12.48
C HIS A 276 0.47 -4.74 12.43
N ARG A 277 0.38 -5.44 13.58
CA ARG A 277 0.22 -6.92 13.64
C ARG A 277 -0.99 -7.47 12.90
N ASN A 278 -2.08 -6.69 12.87
CA ASN A 278 -3.31 -7.04 12.16
C ASN A 278 -3.32 -6.59 10.68
N PHE A 279 -2.24 -6.01 10.18
CA PHE A 279 -2.13 -5.65 8.78
C PHE A 279 -1.97 -6.89 7.91
N ASP A 280 -2.83 -7.03 6.89
CA ASP A 280 -2.70 -8.06 5.87
C ASP A 280 -2.43 -7.40 4.51
N PRO A 281 -1.25 -7.62 3.90
CA PRO A 281 -0.91 -7.01 2.62
C PRO A 281 -1.86 -7.38 1.49
N ILE A 282 -2.66 -8.43 1.63
CA ILE A 282 -3.60 -8.87 0.59
C ILE A 282 -5.03 -8.34 0.83
N LEU A 283 -5.27 -7.65 1.95
CA LEU A 283 -6.58 -7.12 2.35
C LEU A 283 -6.52 -5.60 2.59
N VAL A 284 -5.77 -4.87 1.78
CA VAL A 284 -5.60 -3.43 1.96
C VAL A 284 -6.93 -2.74 1.66
N GLN A 285 -7.53 -2.16 2.70
CA GLN A 285 -8.78 -1.42 2.62
C GLN A 285 -8.60 -0.06 1.96
N ARG A 286 -9.67 0.43 1.34
CA ARG A 286 -9.76 1.76 0.71
C ARG A 286 -11.05 2.45 1.11
N VAL A 287 -11.12 3.74 0.86
CA VAL A 287 -12.32 4.57 1.01
C VAL A 287 -12.74 5.05 -0.37
N GLN A 288 -13.96 4.70 -0.77
CA GLN A 288 -14.54 5.19 -2.02
C GLN A 288 -14.67 6.72 -1.99
N ALA A 289 -14.18 7.38 -3.03
CA ALA A 289 -14.09 8.84 -3.06
C ALA A 289 -15.37 9.51 -3.58
N ASN A 290 -16.48 9.31 -2.84
CA ASN A 290 -17.72 10.06 -3.02
C ASN A 290 -18.01 10.94 -1.80
N ASP A 291 -18.98 11.86 -1.91
CA ASP A 291 -19.31 12.79 -0.83
C ASP A 291 -19.64 12.07 0.49
N LYS A 292 -20.40 10.98 0.42
CA LYS A 292 -20.85 10.24 1.61
C LYS A 292 -19.67 9.67 2.39
N GLU A 293 -18.81 8.90 1.73
CA GLU A 293 -17.72 8.20 2.40
C GLU A 293 -16.57 9.15 2.76
N LEU A 294 -16.22 10.12 1.90
CA LEU A 294 -15.20 11.11 2.25
C LEU A 294 -15.65 11.98 3.44
N ASN A 295 -16.89 12.47 3.46
CA ASN A 295 -17.38 13.25 4.60
C ASN A 295 -17.38 12.44 5.89
N LYS A 296 -17.84 11.19 5.84
CA LYS A 296 -17.85 10.27 6.98
C LYS A 296 -16.44 10.04 7.52
N TRP A 297 -15.50 9.64 6.67
CA TRP A 297 -14.17 9.24 7.13
C TRP A 297 -13.31 10.43 7.54
N LEU A 298 -13.32 11.54 6.79
CA LEU A 298 -12.57 12.74 7.16
C LEU A 298 -13.10 13.35 8.48
N THR A 299 -14.42 13.34 8.70
CA THR A 299 -14.99 13.75 9.99
C THR A 299 -14.57 12.82 11.12
N LYS A 300 -14.57 11.50 10.89
CA LYS A 300 -14.14 10.52 11.90
C LYS A 300 -12.65 10.67 12.24
N ILE A 301 -11.81 10.92 11.24
CA ILE A 301 -10.37 11.16 11.42
C ILE A 301 -10.14 12.42 12.26
N LYS A 302 -10.82 13.51 11.90
CA LYS A 302 -10.74 14.78 12.64
C LYS A 302 -11.17 14.64 14.10
N ASN A 303 -12.21 13.85 14.38
CA ASN A 303 -12.75 13.71 15.72
C ASN A 303 -12.01 12.69 16.60
N ASN A 304 -11.19 11.80 16.00
CA ASN A 304 -10.50 10.73 16.71
C ASN A 304 -9.02 10.64 16.28
N PRO A 305 -8.23 11.73 16.38
CA PRO A 305 -6.85 11.75 15.86
C PRO A 305 -5.94 10.66 16.45
N ASN A 306 -6.22 10.19 17.67
CA ASN A 306 -5.51 9.10 18.32
C ASN A 306 -5.64 7.74 17.64
N ASP A 307 -6.58 7.54 16.71
CA ASP A 307 -6.78 6.27 16.00
C ASP A 307 -6.22 6.28 14.57
N TYR A 308 -5.69 7.41 14.12
CA TYR A 308 -5.27 7.63 12.74
C TYR A 308 -3.82 8.08 12.65
N PHE A 309 -3.23 7.85 11.48
CA PHE A 309 -1.82 8.13 11.27
C PHE A 309 -1.54 9.62 11.32
N ILE A 310 -0.70 10.08 12.26
CA ILE A 310 -0.13 11.44 12.26
C ILE A 310 1.36 11.32 12.53
N SER A 311 2.18 11.83 11.60
CA SER A 311 3.63 11.66 11.65
C SER A 311 4.31 12.56 12.67
N ASP A 312 5.34 12.05 13.33
CA ASP A 312 6.26 12.87 14.15
C ASP A 312 7.34 13.57 13.29
N GLY A 313 7.48 13.16 12.02
CA GLY A 313 8.40 13.73 11.04
C GLY A 313 9.83 13.23 11.12
N ASP A 314 10.15 12.29 12.02
CA ASP A 314 11.48 11.71 12.14
C ASP A 314 11.59 10.42 11.32
N PRO A 315 12.37 10.43 10.21
CA PRO A 315 12.43 9.30 9.28
C PRO A 315 13.13 8.06 9.84
N ASN A 316 13.68 8.12 11.05
CA ASN A 316 14.38 7.01 11.71
C ASN A 316 13.63 6.47 12.93
N SER A 317 12.46 7.02 13.24
CA SER A 317 11.65 6.56 14.35
C SER A 317 10.24 6.19 13.92
N ILE A 318 9.54 5.54 14.84
CA ILE A 318 8.10 5.40 14.80
C ILE A 318 7.52 5.88 16.13
N SER A 319 6.60 6.83 16.08
CA SER A 319 5.83 7.27 17.24
C SER A 319 4.53 6.48 17.35
N ILE A 320 4.28 5.80 18.48
CA ILE A 320 3.06 5.01 18.71
C ILE A 320 2.41 5.40 20.03
N GLN A 321 1.09 5.22 20.15
CA GLN A 321 0.41 5.43 21.43
C GLN A 321 0.63 4.24 22.37
N GLU A 322 0.78 4.51 23.68
CA GLU A 322 1.05 3.47 24.68
C GLU A 322 0.01 2.34 24.66
N LYS A 323 -1.26 2.69 24.44
CA LYS A 323 -2.38 1.73 24.31
C LYS A 323 -2.18 0.70 23.17
N ASP A 324 -1.37 1.02 22.17
CA ASP A 324 -1.23 0.24 20.94
C ASP A 324 0.14 -0.47 20.83
N ILE A 325 0.97 -0.45 21.86
CA ILE A 325 2.31 -1.07 21.83
C ILE A 325 2.29 -2.56 21.45
N ASP A 326 1.29 -3.30 21.92
CA ASP A 326 1.13 -4.73 21.63
C ASP A 326 0.63 -5.00 20.20
N LEU A 327 0.25 -3.96 19.47
CA LEU A 327 -0.16 -4.04 18.06
C LEU A 327 1.00 -3.75 17.10
N LEU A 328 2.15 -3.30 17.60
CA LEU A 328 3.34 -3.09 16.76
C LEU A 328 3.98 -4.44 16.39
N ASP A 329 4.19 -4.66 15.08
CA ASP A 329 5.04 -5.71 14.54
C ASP A 329 6.44 -5.14 14.26
N THR A 330 7.31 -5.21 15.27
CA THR A 330 8.70 -4.75 15.17
C THR A 330 9.51 -5.50 14.12
N THR A 331 9.02 -6.64 13.62
CA THR A 331 9.74 -7.45 12.63
C THR A 331 9.67 -6.87 11.22
N GLN A 332 8.68 -5.99 10.98
CA GLN A 332 8.54 -5.20 9.76
C GLN A 332 9.38 -3.93 9.78
N LEU A 333 9.90 -3.53 10.94
CA LEU A 333 10.73 -2.34 11.07
C LEU A 333 12.21 -2.64 10.76
N PRO A 334 12.99 -1.61 10.34
CA PRO A 334 14.45 -1.67 10.34
C PRO A 334 15.02 -1.92 11.74
N GLU A 335 16.19 -2.55 11.82
CA GLU A 335 16.87 -2.79 13.10
C GLU A 335 17.32 -1.49 13.78
N THR A 336 17.48 -0.41 13.01
CA THR A 336 17.87 0.91 13.51
C THR A 336 16.66 1.77 13.88
N ALA A 337 15.43 1.23 13.85
CA ALA A 337 14.23 1.98 14.17
C ALA A 337 14.19 2.33 15.66
N THR A 338 14.05 3.62 15.96
CA THR A 338 13.71 4.06 17.32
C THR A 338 12.19 4.02 17.49
N ILE A 339 11.70 3.32 18.51
CA ILE A 339 10.27 3.28 18.84
C ILE A 339 10.03 4.26 19.98
N LYS A 340 9.23 5.30 19.71
CA LYS A 340 8.79 6.29 20.69
C LYS A 340 7.39 5.92 21.16
N VAL A 341 7.25 5.59 22.44
CA VAL A 341 5.94 5.30 23.04
C VAL A 341 5.41 6.57 23.67
N CYS A 342 4.25 7.01 23.20
CA CYS A 342 3.68 8.30 23.50
C CYS A 342 2.36 8.18 24.27
N SER A 343 2.08 9.19 25.09
CA SER A 343 0.72 9.52 25.54
C SER A 343 0.37 10.87 24.95
N ASN A 344 -0.46 10.87 23.90
CA ASN A 344 -0.64 12.02 23.01
C ASN A 344 0.71 12.47 22.41
N GLU A 345 1.18 13.68 22.76
CA GLU A 345 2.45 14.26 22.32
C GLU A 345 3.63 13.98 23.28
N MET A 346 3.37 13.50 24.49
CA MET A 346 4.42 13.24 25.47
C MET A 346 5.06 11.87 25.21
N ILE A 347 6.37 11.87 24.93
CA ILE A 347 7.17 10.64 24.87
C ILE A 347 7.35 10.12 26.31
N LEU A 348 6.84 8.92 26.56
CA LEU A 348 6.96 8.23 27.84
C LEU A 348 8.26 7.41 27.92
N ARG A 349 8.63 6.76 26.82
CA ARG A 349 9.84 5.94 26.70
C ARG A 349 10.25 5.75 25.25
N GLU A 350 11.54 5.52 25.04
CA GLU A 350 12.13 5.18 23.75
C GLU A 350 12.95 3.90 23.86
N PHE A 351 12.92 3.09 22.80
CA PHE A 351 13.78 1.92 22.69
C PHE A 351 14.02 1.57 21.22
N GLU A 352 15.14 0.91 20.92
CA GLU A 352 15.43 0.42 19.58
C GLU A 352 14.62 -0.83 19.24
N ALA A 353 14.24 -1.00 17.98
CA ALA A 353 13.64 -2.23 17.51
C ALA A 353 14.59 -3.42 17.73
N PRO A 354 14.09 -4.55 18.26
CA PRO A 354 14.94 -5.71 18.56
C PRO A 354 15.64 -6.25 17.30
N SER A 355 16.96 -6.44 17.37
CA SER A 355 17.75 -6.97 16.24
C SER A 355 17.26 -8.33 15.77
N LYS A 356 17.19 -8.54 14.44
CA LYS A 356 16.81 -9.84 13.85
C LYS A 356 17.86 -10.92 14.13
N LYS A 357 19.07 -10.56 14.59
CA LYS A 357 20.17 -11.49 14.91
C LYS A 357 19.91 -12.42 16.10
N ASN A 358 18.95 -12.10 16.98
CA ASN A 358 18.55 -12.98 18.10
C ASN A 358 17.45 -13.99 17.74
N ARG A 359 17.00 -14.04 16.49
CA ARG A 359 16.28 -15.22 16.02
C ARG A 359 17.28 -16.35 15.91
N GLN A 360 17.11 -17.40 16.72
CA GLN A 360 17.77 -18.68 16.44
C GLN A 360 17.59 -18.96 14.96
N LYS A 361 18.69 -18.94 14.19
CA LYS A 361 18.67 -19.41 12.80
C LYS A 361 18.05 -20.78 12.86
N HIS A 362 16.86 -20.97 12.28
CA HIS A 362 16.47 -22.29 11.86
C HIS A 362 17.57 -22.75 10.91
N ILE A 363 18.42 -23.65 11.41
CA ILE A 363 19.43 -24.30 10.61
C ILE A 363 18.64 -24.96 9.48
N LYS A 364 18.85 -24.50 8.24
CA LYS A 364 18.36 -25.21 7.06
C LYS A 364 19.11 -26.54 7.00
N SER A 365 18.61 -27.55 7.69
CA SER A 365 18.99 -28.93 7.39
C SER A 365 18.25 -29.33 6.12
N SER A 366 18.95 -29.98 5.20
CA SER A 366 18.33 -30.63 4.04
C SER A 366 17.49 -31.80 4.57
N GLN A 367 16.25 -31.51 4.96
CA GLN A 367 15.37 -32.53 5.52
C GLN A 367 14.68 -33.28 4.37
N LYS A 368 14.75 -34.62 4.42
CA LYS A 368 13.97 -35.48 3.54
C LYS A 368 12.68 -35.78 4.30
N GLY A 369 11.58 -35.19 3.86
CA GLY A 369 10.30 -35.30 4.53
C GLY A 369 9.21 -35.91 3.66
N VAL A 370 8.20 -36.50 4.30
CA VAL A 370 7.00 -37.00 3.64
C VAL A 370 5.77 -36.27 4.19
N TYR A 371 4.84 -35.96 3.28
CA TYR A 371 3.59 -35.28 3.58
C TYR A 371 2.43 -36.28 3.63
N TYR A 372 1.66 -36.26 4.71
CA TYR A 372 0.48 -37.11 4.87
C TYR A 372 -0.78 -36.28 5.03
N THR A 373 -1.82 -36.66 4.31
CA THR A 373 -3.19 -36.18 4.55
C THR A 373 -3.79 -36.86 5.77
N PHE A 374 -4.68 -36.19 6.50
CA PHE A 374 -5.46 -36.70 7.63
C PHE A 374 -5.93 -38.18 7.48
N TYR A 375 -6.49 -38.54 6.33
CA TYR A 375 -6.95 -39.91 6.03
C TYR A 375 -5.84 -40.98 6.13
N SER A 376 -4.63 -40.63 5.73
CA SER A 376 -3.49 -41.54 5.72
C SER A 376 -2.80 -41.60 7.08
N GLY A 377 -2.92 -40.53 7.89
CA GLY A 377 -2.37 -40.43 9.25
C GLY A 377 -3.24 -41.04 10.34
N GLY A 378 -4.50 -41.38 10.07
CA GLY A 378 -5.39 -42.05 11.04
C GLY A 378 -5.37 -43.58 11.00
N LEU A 379 -4.63 -44.19 10.06
CA LEU A 379 -4.56 -45.65 9.91
C LEU A 379 -3.30 -46.18 10.60
N SER A 380 -3.45 -46.90 11.72
CA SER A 380 -2.33 -47.42 12.52
C SER A 380 -1.31 -48.23 11.70
N LYS A 381 -1.78 -49.10 10.80
CA LYS A 381 -0.92 -49.88 9.89
C LYS A 381 -0.08 -49.01 8.95
N LYS A 382 -0.58 -47.85 8.52
CA LYS A 382 0.16 -46.92 7.66
C LYS A 382 1.16 -46.08 8.46
N ILE A 383 0.83 -45.75 9.71
CA ILE A 383 1.76 -45.10 10.65
C ILE A 383 2.92 -46.05 10.98
N ASP A 384 2.62 -47.33 11.23
CA ASP A 384 3.65 -48.33 11.53
C ASP A 384 4.57 -48.56 10.33
N ALA A 385 4.00 -48.68 9.13
CA ALA A 385 4.78 -48.75 7.89
C ALA A 385 5.61 -47.47 7.63
N LEU A 386 5.13 -46.29 8.03
CA LEU A 386 5.89 -45.05 7.96
C LEU A 386 7.08 -45.07 8.92
N ILE A 387 6.88 -45.47 10.17
CA ILE A 387 7.95 -45.60 11.17
C ILE A 387 9.02 -46.60 10.70
N GLU A 388 8.60 -47.70 10.07
CA GLU A 388 9.51 -48.69 9.52
C GLU A 388 10.30 -48.13 8.32
N ASN A 389 9.64 -47.45 7.38
CA ASN A 389 10.29 -46.79 6.25
C ASN A 389 11.18 -45.60 6.66
N TYR A 390 10.84 -44.89 7.73
CA TYR A 390 11.66 -43.83 8.32
C TYR A 390 13.04 -44.37 8.72
N LYS A 391 13.06 -45.53 9.40
CA LYS A 391 14.31 -46.20 9.82
C LYS A 391 15.15 -46.69 8.65
N LEU A 392 14.53 -47.03 7.52
CA LEU A 392 15.20 -47.58 6.35
C LEU A 392 15.67 -46.50 5.34
N CYS A 393 14.94 -45.40 5.21
CA CYS A 393 15.12 -44.43 4.12
C CYS A 393 15.80 -43.11 4.54
N GLY A 394 16.09 -42.93 5.83
CA GLY A 394 16.76 -41.72 6.34
C GLY A 394 15.91 -40.44 6.21
N LEU A 395 14.58 -40.59 6.25
CA LEU A 395 13.66 -39.47 6.42
C LEU A 395 13.86 -38.86 7.81
N ASN A 396 13.69 -37.55 7.95
CA ASN A 396 13.90 -36.84 9.24
C ASN A 396 12.83 -35.78 9.55
N THR A 397 11.85 -35.59 8.66
CA THR A 397 10.69 -34.72 8.89
C THR A 397 9.40 -35.43 8.48
N LEU A 398 8.36 -35.34 9.30
CA LEU A 398 6.99 -35.74 8.96
C LEU A 398 6.07 -34.53 9.05
N ILE A 399 5.30 -34.28 7.99
CA ILE A 399 4.22 -33.27 8.01
C ILE A 399 2.90 -34.01 7.90
N VAL A 400 2.02 -33.83 8.90
CA VAL A 400 0.65 -34.35 8.88
C VAL A 400 -0.29 -33.18 8.69
N ASP A 401 -0.93 -33.10 7.52
CA ASP A 401 -1.95 -32.11 7.19
C ASP A 401 -3.30 -32.54 7.77
N ILE A 402 -3.68 -31.86 8.85
CA ILE A 402 -4.95 -32.04 9.56
C ILE A 402 -5.83 -30.84 9.19
N LYS A 403 -6.96 -31.08 8.52
CA LYS A 403 -7.92 -30.02 8.17
C LYS A 403 -9.27 -30.25 8.84
N ASP A 404 -9.75 -29.25 9.58
CA ASP A 404 -11.18 -29.06 9.93
C ASP A 404 -11.44 -27.56 10.25
N ILE A 405 -12.64 -27.05 9.94
CA ILE A 405 -13.15 -25.68 10.07
C ILE A 405 -13.70 -25.35 11.48
N GLU A 406 -13.96 -26.34 12.35
CA GLU A 406 -14.79 -26.08 13.55
C GLU A 406 -14.13 -26.33 14.92
N GLY A 407 -12.82 -26.59 15.00
CA GLY A 407 -12.12 -26.72 16.29
C GLY A 407 -12.48 -27.96 17.13
N THR A 408 -13.28 -28.88 16.56
CA THR A 408 -13.44 -30.28 16.99
C THR A 408 -13.06 -31.19 15.82
N VAL A 409 -12.43 -32.35 16.08
CA VAL A 409 -11.92 -33.22 15.01
C VAL A 409 -13.06 -34.05 14.39
N GLY A 410 -13.63 -33.56 13.28
CA GLY A 410 -14.36 -34.32 12.26
C GLY A 410 -15.90 -34.37 12.40
N VAL A 411 -16.60 -34.14 11.28
CA VAL A 411 -18.04 -34.44 11.09
C VAL A 411 -18.22 -35.67 10.17
N SER A 412 -19.11 -36.60 10.56
CA SER A 412 -19.49 -37.79 9.79
C SER A 412 -20.37 -37.44 8.59
N ILE A 413 -19.95 -37.78 7.36
CA ILE A 413 -20.80 -37.69 6.17
C ILE A 413 -21.64 -38.97 6.07
N GLU A 414 -22.90 -38.92 6.50
CA GLU A 414 -23.86 -40.03 6.35
C GLU A 414 -24.44 -40.09 4.92
N ALA A 415 -23.59 -40.31 3.91
CA ALA A 415 -24.05 -40.56 2.55
C ALA A 415 -24.25 -42.06 2.31
N LYS A 416 -25.48 -42.47 1.96
CA LYS A 416 -25.88 -43.88 1.73
C LYS A 416 -24.99 -44.60 0.69
N LYS A 417 -24.46 -43.87 -0.29
CA LYS A 417 -23.55 -44.37 -1.34
C LYS A 417 -22.15 -44.72 -0.82
N ALA A 418 -21.69 -44.06 0.25
CA ALA A 418 -20.39 -44.31 0.87
C ALA A 418 -20.34 -45.64 1.65
N ARG A 419 -21.49 -46.10 2.18
CA ARG A 419 -21.60 -47.43 2.82
C ARG A 419 -21.27 -48.57 1.87
N ASN A 420 -21.67 -48.46 0.61
CA ASN A 420 -21.51 -49.55 -0.38
C ASN A 420 -20.07 -49.67 -0.91
N LEU A 421 -19.22 -48.67 -0.68
CA LEU A 421 -17.81 -48.66 -1.09
C LEU A 421 -16.85 -49.06 0.05
N GLY A 422 -17.37 -49.51 1.20
CA GLY A 422 -16.55 -49.89 2.36
C GLY A 422 -15.95 -48.71 3.13
N ALA A 423 -16.40 -47.48 2.89
CA ALA A 423 -15.88 -46.26 3.52
C ALA A 423 -16.36 -46.03 4.98
N LEU A 424 -16.73 -47.10 5.69
CA LEU A 424 -17.21 -47.06 7.08
C LEU A 424 -16.10 -47.27 8.13
N GLU A 425 -14.84 -47.40 7.73
CA GLU A 425 -13.76 -47.32 8.71
C GLU A 425 -13.72 -45.90 9.29
N LYS A 426 -14.11 -45.79 10.57
CA LYS A 426 -13.94 -44.61 11.40
C LYS A 426 -12.44 -44.32 11.53
N ILE A 427 -11.88 -43.55 10.59
CA ILE A 427 -10.47 -43.15 10.61
C ILE A 427 -10.38 -41.85 11.40
N TYR A 428 -10.31 -41.98 12.72
CA TYR A 428 -10.04 -40.88 13.63
C TYR A 428 -8.64 -41.03 14.21
N ILE A 429 -7.88 -39.94 14.29
CA ILE A 429 -6.82 -39.86 15.30
C ILE A 429 -7.55 -39.57 16.62
N THR A 430 -7.97 -40.63 17.32
CA THR A 430 -8.75 -40.50 18.57
C THR A 430 -7.90 -40.00 19.74
N ASP A 431 -6.59 -40.22 19.68
CA ASP A 431 -5.62 -39.80 20.69
C ASP A 431 -4.38 -39.24 20.00
N PHE A 432 -4.43 -37.94 19.69
CA PHE A 432 -3.33 -37.23 19.03
C PHE A 432 -2.07 -37.23 19.89
N LYS A 433 -2.22 -37.16 21.21
CA LYS A 433 -1.09 -37.17 22.14
C LYS A 433 -0.35 -38.50 22.08
N GLN A 434 -1.07 -39.62 22.11
CA GLN A 434 -0.46 -40.94 21.99
C GLN A 434 0.24 -41.13 20.64
N LEU A 435 -0.32 -40.60 19.55
CA LEU A 435 0.33 -40.63 18.24
C LEU A 435 1.65 -39.85 18.24
N VAL A 436 1.65 -38.63 18.76
CA VAL A 436 2.87 -37.79 18.89
C VAL A 436 3.90 -38.49 19.78
N ASP A 437 3.48 -39.03 20.93
CA ASP A 437 4.35 -39.75 21.86
C ASP A 437 4.96 -41.00 21.19
N LYS A 438 4.17 -41.74 20.38
CA LYS A 438 4.65 -42.92 19.63
C LYS A 438 5.66 -42.56 18.56
N LEU A 439 5.45 -41.45 17.84
CA LEU A 439 6.38 -40.96 16.83
C LEU A 439 7.72 -40.57 17.49
N HIS A 440 7.71 -39.68 18.49
CA HIS A 440 8.92 -39.26 19.21
C HIS A 440 9.70 -40.41 19.84
N LYS A 441 9.02 -41.45 20.34
CA LYS A 441 9.69 -42.64 20.89
C LYS A 441 10.49 -43.41 19.82
N ASN A 442 10.13 -43.28 18.55
CA ASN A 442 10.70 -44.08 17.45
C ASN A 442 11.63 -43.30 16.52
N GLY A 443 11.86 -42.02 16.78
CA GLY A 443 12.68 -41.11 15.98
C GLY A 443 11.85 -39.92 15.50
#